data_AF-A0A0F2L6Y9-F1
#
_entry.id   AF-A0A0F2L6Y9-F1
#
_cell.length_a   1.000
_cell.length_b   1.000
_cell.length_c   1.000
_cell.angle_alpha   90.00
_cell.angle_beta   90.00
_cell.angle_gamma   90.00
#
_symmetry.space_group_name_H-M   'P 1'
#
loop_
_entity.id
_entity.type
_entity.pdbx_description
1 polymer ?
#
loop_
_entity_poly.entity_id
_entity_poly.type
_entity_poly.pdbx_seq_one_letter_code
_entity_poly.pdbx_strand_id
1 'polypeptide(L)'
;SRRGFLKLAVAVAAGAAASYLAARLFLAPSRLGLRLPVSLPGSIFANGGVVLNEEEIAFQIVPGERGDYALLLRGGELTVIPDNADVRPNTDYSNITGSQMVNGLYFFGGGEEAAAPWSPCAFPCAPYLAVYDGTLRIIKIPSGSCDNMNFTGVAYDGEYYYAFGGANVGTETGWTGVVILDGGLNIAAMNSLAPYDDAGNQINMYRSGPKQYSGGRIYTLAYNGPNLYLESVKTPIRNAGTICFQANIAPSFEAYVAGDFNPSAIPVLAPDLSVAYFNGKSVIWRGREGDVIDSVPIPNPAGNVFIKVKGGELFVANQDGGVFKVLAPTAREFKGLGFIDWRGYAVVFESLRAGARVSIIPII
;
A
#
# COMPACT_ATOMS: atom_id res chain seq x y z
N SER A 1 75.19 33.35 29.33
CA SER A 1 76.25 33.96 28.49
C SER A 1 76.75 32.93 27.47
N ARG A 2 77.18 33.33 26.25
CA ARG A 2 77.73 32.50 25.14
C ARG A 2 76.82 31.32 24.67
N ARG A 3 76.23 31.32 23.47
CA ARG A 3 76.76 31.16 22.08
C ARG A 3 77.26 29.74 21.73
N GLY A 4 76.77 29.20 20.61
CA GLY A 4 77.15 27.90 20.01
C GLY A 4 75.93 27.01 19.74
N PHE A 5 75.11 27.16 18.69
CA PHE A 5 75.38 27.14 17.23
C PHE A 5 75.95 25.81 16.69
N LEU A 6 75.07 25.00 16.09
CA LEU A 6 75.39 24.20 14.90
C LEU A 6 74.20 24.24 13.92
N LYS A 7 74.48 24.27 12.63
CA LYS A 7 73.53 24.03 11.52
C LYS A 7 73.71 22.54 11.09
N LEU A 8 72.93 21.89 10.23
CA LEU A 8 72.25 22.35 9.02
C LEU A 8 71.13 21.36 8.60
N ALA A 9 70.20 21.87 7.78
CA ALA A 9 69.08 21.22 7.09
C ALA A 9 69.38 19.86 6.40
N VAL A 10 68.40 19.02 6.04
CA VAL A 10 67.58 19.02 4.78
C VAL A 10 66.63 17.80 4.85
N ALA A 11 65.37 17.74 4.37
CA ALA A 11 64.41 18.72 3.82
C ALA A 11 62.97 18.13 3.73
N VAL A 12 61.98 18.96 3.36
CA VAL A 12 60.65 18.69 2.73
C VAL A 12 59.88 17.40 3.10
N ALA A 13 58.72 17.60 3.74
CA ALA A 13 57.47 16.89 3.42
C ALA A 13 56.27 17.83 3.68
N ALA A 14 55.84 18.58 2.67
CA ALA A 14 54.68 19.47 2.77
C ALA A 14 53.45 18.84 2.11
N GLY A 15 52.35 18.69 2.85
CA GLY A 15 51.09 18.18 2.31
C GLY A 15 50.02 17.95 3.38
N ALA A 16 48.75 18.17 3.01
CA ALA A 16 47.55 17.70 3.72
C ALA A 16 47.40 18.05 5.22
N ALA A 17 47.57 19.33 5.59
CA ALA A 17 47.18 19.86 6.91
C ALA A 17 46.13 20.99 6.85
N ALA A 18 45.31 21.03 5.79
CA ALA A 18 44.24 22.02 5.62
C ALA A 18 43.12 21.54 4.69
N SER A 19 42.07 20.88 5.22
CA SER A 19 40.71 20.77 4.64
C SER A 19 39.77 19.89 5.50
N TYR A 20 39.56 20.25 6.78
CA TYR A 20 38.51 19.65 7.63
C TYR A 20 37.41 20.65 7.99
N LEU A 21 37.10 21.54 7.05
CA LEU A 21 35.89 22.39 7.07
C LEU A 21 35.17 22.38 5.72
N ALA A 22 35.19 21.23 5.03
CA ALA A 22 34.32 21.01 3.87
C ALA A 22 32.86 21.14 4.34
N ALA A 23 32.13 22.07 3.72
CA ALA A 23 30.83 22.47 4.23
C ALA A 23 29.84 21.28 4.26
N ARG A 24 29.10 21.14 5.37
CA ARG A 24 27.73 20.64 5.29
C ARG A 24 26.90 21.67 4.51
N LEU A 25 27.06 21.66 3.19
CA LEU A 25 25.98 21.97 2.29
C LEU A 25 24.88 20.97 2.60
N PHE A 26 23.99 21.37 3.50
CA PHE A 26 22.60 20.95 3.39
C PHE A 26 22.17 21.37 1.99
N LEU A 27 22.14 20.41 1.06
CA LEU A 27 21.16 20.44 -0.01
C LEU A 27 19.82 20.63 0.70
N ALA A 28 19.25 21.82 0.59
CA ALA A 28 17.91 22.03 1.09
C ALA A 28 16.99 21.03 0.38
N PRO A 29 16.05 20.36 1.09
CA PRO A 29 15.03 19.56 0.41
C PRO A 29 14.39 20.43 -0.65
N SER A 30 14.16 19.88 -1.85
CA SER A 30 13.84 20.69 -3.02
C SER A 30 12.55 21.48 -2.75
N ARG A 31 12.69 22.80 -2.53
CA ARG A 31 11.57 23.67 -2.10
C ARG A 31 10.49 23.86 -3.19
N LEU A 32 10.66 23.20 -4.32
CA LEU A 32 9.68 23.00 -5.37
C LEU A 32 8.98 21.65 -5.14
N GLY A 33 8.12 21.58 -4.13
CA GLY A 33 7.32 20.39 -3.85
C GLY A 33 6.53 19.93 -5.08
N LEU A 34 6.27 18.62 -5.13
CA LEU A 34 5.76 17.89 -6.30
C LEU A 34 4.65 18.60 -7.08
N ARG A 35 4.65 18.43 -8.40
CA ARG A 35 3.62 18.95 -9.31
C ARG A 35 3.25 17.90 -10.33
N LEU A 36 1.99 17.88 -10.74
CA LEU A 36 1.55 17.08 -11.89
C LEU A 36 2.11 17.67 -13.20
N PRO A 37 2.84 16.91 -14.04
CA PRO A 37 3.30 17.41 -15.33
C PRO A 37 2.15 17.57 -16.35
N VAL A 38 1.11 16.73 -16.21
CA VAL A 38 -0.04 16.65 -17.10
C VAL A 38 -1.35 16.75 -16.33
N SER A 39 -2.45 17.08 -17.01
CA SER A 39 -3.78 16.99 -16.42
C SER A 39 -4.25 15.53 -16.44
N LEU A 40 -4.79 15.05 -15.33
CA LEU A 40 -5.36 13.72 -15.19
C LEU A 40 -6.89 13.78 -15.13
N PRO A 41 -7.60 12.85 -15.78
CA PRO A 41 -9.05 12.75 -15.71
C PRO A 41 -9.53 12.21 -14.35
N GLY A 42 -10.78 12.51 -13.98
CA GLY A 42 -11.48 11.86 -12.88
C GLY A 42 -11.02 12.26 -11.48
N SER A 43 -10.71 11.27 -10.62
CA SER A 43 -10.45 11.46 -9.19
C SER A 43 -9.51 10.41 -8.57
N ILE A 44 -8.91 10.73 -7.42
CA ILE A 44 -8.13 9.80 -6.58
C ILE A 44 -9.05 8.72 -6.01
N PHE A 45 -8.71 7.43 -6.12
CA PHE A 45 -9.55 6.33 -5.64
C PHE A 45 -9.37 5.99 -4.14
N ALA A 46 -10.39 5.36 -3.54
CA ALA A 46 -10.49 5.05 -2.11
C ALA A 46 -9.38 4.14 -1.55
N ASN A 47 -8.66 3.40 -2.40
CA ASN A 47 -7.57 2.54 -1.95
C ASN A 47 -6.42 3.35 -1.31
N GLY A 48 -6.22 4.57 -1.81
CA GLY A 48 -5.18 5.49 -1.34
C GLY A 48 -3.80 5.12 -1.88
N GLY A 49 -3.03 6.15 -2.25
CA GLY A 49 -1.66 5.97 -2.68
C GLY A 49 -0.69 5.67 -1.54
N VAL A 50 0.59 5.64 -1.91
CA VAL A 50 1.74 5.37 -1.05
C VAL A 50 2.79 6.47 -1.24
N VAL A 51 3.39 6.93 -0.15
CA VAL A 51 4.55 7.82 -0.15
C VAL A 51 5.81 6.95 -0.14
N LEU A 52 6.56 6.96 -1.23
CA LEU A 52 7.80 6.18 -1.34
C LEU A 52 8.96 6.98 -0.74
N ASN A 53 9.09 8.26 -1.09
CA ASN A 53 9.95 9.26 -0.45
C ASN A 53 9.35 10.68 -0.60
N GLU A 54 10.05 11.73 -0.18
CA GLU A 54 9.55 13.12 -0.23
C GLU A 54 9.35 13.66 -1.67
N GLU A 55 10.00 13.05 -2.65
CA GLU A 55 9.95 13.42 -4.08
C GLU A 55 9.29 12.32 -4.95
N GLU A 56 8.65 11.32 -4.32
CA GLU A 56 8.08 10.16 -5.01
C GLU A 56 6.85 9.57 -4.30
N ILE A 57 5.73 9.52 -5.02
CA ILE A 57 4.48 8.87 -4.60
C ILE A 57 3.94 7.96 -5.70
N ALA A 58 3.25 6.89 -5.33
CA ALA A 58 2.40 6.14 -6.25
C ALA A 58 0.93 6.22 -5.79
N PHE A 59 -0.03 6.28 -6.71
CA PHE A 59 -1.46 6.48 -6.38
C PHE A 59 -2.38 5.94 -7.47
N GLN A 60 -3.62 5.61 -7.12
CA GLN A 60 -4.65 5.17 -8.05
C GLN A 60 -5.61 6.32 -8.37
N ILE A 61 -5.96 6.47 -9.65
CA ILE A 61 -7.11 7.27 -10.09
C ILE A 61 -8.18 6.39 -10.73
N VAL A 62 -9.44 6.81 -10.60
CA VAL A 62 -10.51 6.44 -11.54
C VAL A 62 -10.55 7.55 -12.60
N PRO A 63 -10.31 7.27 -13.90
CA PRO A 63 -10.15 8.27 -14.94
C PRO A 63 -11.49 8.77 -15.50
N GLY A 64 -12.50 8.97 -14.64
CA GLY A 64 -13.84 9.39 -15.03
C GLY A 64 -14.90 8.71 -14.18
N GLU A 65 -15.79 7.96 -14.82
CA GLU A 65 -16.87 7.19 -14.19
C GLU A 65 -16.51 5.70 -13.98
N ARG A 66 -15.45 5.20 -14.64
CA ARG A 66 -15.03 3.78 -14.60
C ARG A 66 -13.56 3.58 -14.98
N GLY A 67 -13.06 2.38 -14.69
CA GLY A 67 -11.67 1.95 -14.93
C GLY A 67 -10.71 2.51 -13.89
N ASP A 68 -9.47 2.02 -13.88
CA ASP A 68 -8.42 2.46 -12.98
C ASP A 68 -7.09 2.72 -13.70
N TYR A 69 -6.28 3.63 -13.15
CA TYR A 69 -4.85 3.72 -13.45
C TYR A 69 -4.03 3.79 -12.15
N ALA A 70 -3.04 2.92 -12.02
CA ALA A 70 -1.97 3.02 -11.05
C ALA A 70 -0.85 3.91 -11.62
N LEU A 71 -0.53 4.99 -10.92
CA LEU A 71 0.39 6.03 -11.36
C LEU A 71 1.54 6.18 -10.38
N LEU A 72 2.74 6.47 -10.91
CA LEU A 72 3.93 6.88 -10.17
C LEU A 72 4.26 8.32 -10.54
N LEU A 73 4.36 9.21 -9.56
CA LEU A 73 4.84 10.59 -9.70
C LEU A 73 6.20 10.71 -8.98
N ARG A 74 7.28 10.87 -9.75
CA ARG A 74 8.66 11.01 -9.24
C ARG A 74 9.29 12.27 -9.80
N GLY A 75 9.74 13.20 -8.96
CA GLY A 75 10.50 14.38 -9.37
C GLY A 75 9.82 15.34 -10.38
N GLY A 76 8.53 15.16 -10.65
CA GLY A 76 7.77 15.87 -11.70
C GLY A 76 7.55 15.07 -12.99
N GLU A 77 8.11 13.87 -13.13
CA GLU A 77 7.71 12.89 -14.15
C GLU A 77 6.55 12.02 -13.65
N LEU A 78 5.66 11.61 -14.56
CA LEU A 78 4.51 10.76 -14.26
C LEU A 78 4.50 9.56 -15.22
N THR A 79 4.43 8.34 -14.68
CA THR A 79 4.32 7.09 -15.45
C THR A 79 3.18 6.23 -14.93
N VAL A 80 2.58 5.43 -15.81
CA VAL A 80 1.71 4.32 -15.39
C VAL A 80 2.59 3.16 -14.89
N ILE A 81 2.07 2.37 -13.96
CA ILE A 81 2.68 1.13 -13.46
C ILE A 81 1.67 -0.04 -13.60
N PRO A 82 2.13 -1.31 -13.72
CA PRO A 82 3.53 -1.74 -13.70
C PRO A 82 4.27 -1.52 -15.03
N ASP A 83 3.59 -1.57 -16.18
CA ASP A 83 4.11 -1.07 -17.46
C ASP A 83 3.53 0.33 -17.77
N ASN A 84 4.25 1.12 -18.57
CA ASN A 84 3.89 2.52 -18.83
C ASN A 84 2.97 2.67 -20.06
N ALA A 85 1.92 3.48 -19.93
CA ALA A 85 0.86 3.65 -20.92
C ALA A 85 0.26 5.07 -20.92
N ASP A 86 -0.55 5.39 -21.94
CA ASP A 86 -1.34 6.63 -21.97
C ASP A 86 -2.50 6.56 -20.97
N VAL A 87 -2.66 7.58 -20.12
CA VAL A 87 -3.86 7.74 -19.28
C VAL A 87 -5.03 8.25 -20.13
N ARG A 88 -6.13 7.48 -20.18
CA ARG A 88 -7.30 7.76 -21.03
C ARG A 88 -8.60 7.74 -20.21
N PRO A 89 -9.58 8.62 -20.50
CA PRO A 89 -10.84 8.63 -19.77
C PRO A 89 -11.63 7.32 -19.90
N ASN A 90 -12.36 6.94 -18.84
CA ASN A 90 -13.27 5.78 -18.81
C ASN A 90 -12.69 4.46 -19.33
N THR A 91 -11.37 4.30 -19.18
CA THR A 91 -10.54 3.17 -19.62
C THR A 91 -9.92 2.56 -18.38
N ASP A 92 -9.91 1.23 -18.26
CA ASP A 92 -9.11 0.55 -17.25
C ASP A 92 -7.73 0.23 -17.83
N TYR A 93 -6.71 0.20 -16.98
CA TYR A 93 -5.36 -0.22 -17.35
C TYR A 93 -4.64 -0.85 -16.16
N SER A 94 -4.71 -0.26 -14.97
CA SER A 94 -4.06 -0.84 -13.78
C SER A 94 -4.57 -0.24 -12.47
N ASN A 95 -4.44 -0.97 -11.36
CA ASN A 95 -4.91 -0.51 -10.06
C ASN A 95 -3.91 -0.78 -8.92
N ILE A 96 -4.15 -0.12 -7.78
CA ILE A 96 -3.47 -0.33 -6.50
C ILE A 96 -4.55 -0.77 -5.50
N THR A 97 -4.86 -2.07 -5.46
CA THR A 97 -5.97 -2.63 -4.67
C THR A 97 -5.64 -2.83 -3.19
N GLY A 98 -4.36 -2.72 -2.84
CA GLY A 98 -3.88 -2.77 -1.46
C GLY A 98 -2.51 -2.12 -1.31
N SER A 99 -2.18 -1.76 -0.07
CA SER A 99 -0.85 -1.25 0.31
C SER A 99 -0.58 -1.57 1.78
N GLN A 100 0.68 -1.81 2.13
CA GLN A 100 1.13 -2.05 3.51
C GLN A 100 2.64 -1.81 3.65
N MET A 101 3.08 -1.31 4.81
CA MET A 101 4.51 -1.35 5.19
C MET A 101 4.79 -2.52 6.13
N VAL A 102 5.81 -3.32 5.82
CA VAL A 102 6.25 -4.47 6.62
C VAL A 102 7.77 -4.60 6.55
N ASN A 103 8.42 -4.82 7.70
CA ASN A 103 9.89 -4.95 7.82
C ASN A 103 10.69 -3.81 7.14
N GLY A 104 10.20 -2.58 7.24
CA GLY A 104 10.79 -1.39 6.61
C GLY A 104 10.48 -1.23 5.10
N LEU A 105 10.07 -2.30 4.42
CA LEU A 105 9.67 -2.26 3.01
C LEU A 105 8.24 -1.72 2.84
N TYR A 106 7.98 -1.08 1.69
CA TYR A 106 6.64 -0.68 1.28
C TYR A 106 6.14 -1.60 0.16
N PHE A 107 5.05 -2.31 0.38
CA PHE A 107 4.37 -3.15 -0.60
C PHE A 107 3.06 -2.51 -1.06
N PHE A 108 2.77 -2.57 -2.35
CA PHE A 108 1.52 -2.12 -2.96
C PHE A 108 1.33 -2.78 -4.33
N GLY A 109 0.14 -2.81 -4.90
CA GLY A 109 -0.06 -3.45 -6.21
C GLY A 109 -1.50 -3.81 -6.51
N GLY A 110 -1.71 -4.62 -7.54
CA GLY A 110 -3.04 -4.93 -8.08
C GLY A 110 -2.95 -5.61 -9.44
N GLY A 111 -3.80 -5.19 -10.37
CA GLY A 111 -3.90 -5.72 -11.74
C GLY A 111 -3.34 -4.80 -12.82
N GLU A 112 -3.08 -5.37 -14.00
CA GLU A 112 -2.89 -4.66 -15.27
C GLU A 112 -3.73 -5.29 -16.42
N GLU A 113 -4.63 -4.51 -17.04
CA GLU A 113 -5.33 -4.85 -18.29
C GLU A 113 -4.42 -4.64 -19.51
N ALA A 114 -3.37 -5.45 -19.58
CA ALA A 114 -2.47 -5.48 -20.74
C ALA A 114 -3.13 -6.22 -21.93
N ALA A 115 -3.00 -5.66 -23.14
CA ALA A 115 -3.52 -6.29 -24.37
C ALA A 115 -2.84 -7.62 -24.75
N ALA A 116 -1.69 -7.92 -24.15
CA ALA A 116 -1.00 -9.21 -24.19
C ALA A 116 -0.48 -9.52 -22.76
N PRO A 117 -1.31 -10.11 -21.89
CA PRO A 117 -0.96 -10.32 -20.49
C PRO A 117 0.17 -11.36 -20.33
N TRP A 118 1.07 -11.14 -19.38
CA TRP A 118 2.18 -12.06 -19.09
C TRP A 118 1.75 -13.35 -18.38
N SER A 119 0.63 -13.30 -17.65
CA SER A 119 0.08 -14.47 -16.98
C SER A 119 -0.85 -15.22 -17.92
N PRO A 120 -0.66 -16.55 -18.11
CA PRO A 120 -1.58 -17.37 -18.90
C PRO A 120 -2.94 -17.58 -18.22
N CYS A 121 -3.12 -17.07 -16.98
CA CYS A 121 -4.39 -17.08 -16.26
C CYS A 121 -5.14 -15.75 -16.30
N ALA A 122 -4.58 -14.70 -16.93
CA ALA A 122 -5.04 -13.32 -16.74
C ALA A 122 -6.54 -13.16 -17.03
N PHE A 123 -7.28 -12.82 -15.98
CA PHE A 123 -8.73 -12.66 -15.99
C PHE A 123 -9.18 -11.77 -14.83
N PRO A 124 -9.91 -10.67 -15.10
CA PRO A 124 -9.87 -9.94 -16.38
C PRO A 124 -8.44 -9.51 -16.75
N CYS A 125 -7.58 -9.29 -15.75
CA CYS A 125 -6.23 -8.75 -15.90
C CYS A 125 -5.12 -9.64 -15.29
N ALA A 126 -3.87 -9.28 -15.55
CA ALA A 126 -2.68 -9.93 -14.99
C ALA A 126 -2.17 -9.20 -13.73
N PRO A 127 -1.82 -9.89 -12.63
CA PRO A 127 -1.53 -9.24 -11.36
C PRO A 127 -0.04 -8.98 -11.13
N TYR A 128 0.26 -7.89 -10.41
CA TYR A 128 1.59 -7.43 -10.08
C TYR A 128 1.71 -7.00 -8.61
N LEU A 129 2.93 -7.07 -8.09
CA LEU A 129 3.31 -6.54 -6.78
C LEU A 129 4.46 -5.55 -6.95
N ALA A 130 4.26 -4.32 -6.51
CA ALA A 130 5.30 -3.32 -6.37
C ALA A 130 5.90 -3.37 -4.95
N VAL A 131 7.23 -3.33 -4.88
CA VAL A 131 7.97 -3.32 -3.61
C VAL A 131 8.99 -2.20 -3.64
N TYR A 132 9.04 -1.39 -2.59
CA TYR A 132 9.98 -0.28 -2.46
C TYR A 132 10.85 -0.44 -1.21
N ASP A 133 12.16 -0.48 -1.43
CA ASP A 133 13.23 -0.57 -0.40
C ASP A 133 14.12 0.69 -0.36
N GLY A 134 13.75 1.73 -1.12
CA GLY A 134 14.64 2.80 -1.57
C GLY A 134 14.78 2.80 -3.11
N THR A 135 14.59 1.64 -3.73
CA THR A 135 14.38 1.43 -5.17
C THR A 135 13.00 0.82 -5.39
N LEU A 136 12.25 1.29 -6.39
CA LEU A 136 11.00 0.65 -6.79
C LEU A 136 11.27 -0.59 -7.63
N ARG A 137 10.78 -1.75 -7.18
CA ARG A 137 10.81 -3.03 -7.91
C ARG A 137 9.39 -3.44 -8.29
N ILE A 138 9.23 -4.01 -9.48
CA ILE A 138 7.96 -4.55 -9.98
C ILE A 138 8.11 -6.07 -10.14
N ILE A 139 7.23 -6.83 -9.49
CA ILE A 139 7.19 -8.28 -9.54
C ILE A 139 5.89 -8.69 -10.25
N LYS A 140 6.00 -9.13 -11.51
CA LYS A 140 4.88 -9.64 -12.29
C LYS A 140 4.60 -11.10 -11.89
N ILE A 141 3.40 -11.39 -11.42
CA ILE A 141 3.06 -12.73 -10.90
C ILE A 141 2.72 -13.65 -12.08
N PRO A 142 3.49 -14.73 -12.34
CA PRO A 142 3.43 -15.47 -13.61
C PRO A 142 2.31 -16.51 -13.67
N SER A 143 1.66 -16.82 -12.53
CA SER A 143 0.56 -17.78 -12.43
C SER A 143 -0.53 -17.23 -11.51
N GLY A 144 -0.93 -15.99 -11.75
CA GLY A 144 -2.05 -15.34 -11.05
C GLY A 144 -2.95 -14.59 -12.02
N SER A 145 -4.12 -14.20 -11.57
CA SER A 145 -5.11 -13.37 -12.27
C SER A 145 -5.56 -12.24 -11.35
N CYS A 146 -6.25 -11.21 -11.84
CA CYS A 146 -6.84 -10.22 -10.95
C CYS A 146 -7.87 -10.82 -9.99
N ASP A 147 -8.66 -11.77 -10.49
CA ASP A 147 -9.52 -12.70 -9.73
C ASP A 147 -8.85 -13.26 -8.47
N ASN A 148 -7.61 -13.77 -8.57
CA ASN A 148 -6.92 -14.41 -7.44
C ASN A 148 -5.79 -13.59 -6.81
N MET A 149 -5.31 -12.52 -7.42
CA MET A 149 -4.08 -11.83 -6.98
C MET A 149 -4.09 -10.30 -7.12
N ASN A 150 -5.26 -9.66 -7.25
CA ASN A 150 -5.39 -8.23 -6.91
C ASN A 150 -4.93 -8.01 -5.45
N PHE A 151 -3.74 -7.43 -5.26
CA PHE A 151 -3.04 -7.38 -3.98
C PHE A 151 -3.88 -6.71 -2.88
N THR A 152 -3.92 -7.32 -1.69
CA THR A 152 -4.71 -6.84 -0.53
C THR A 152 -3.81 -6.45 0.64
N GLY A 153 -2.74 -7.21 0.90
CA GLY A 153 -1.77 -6.96 1.97
C GLY A 153 -0.71 -8.06 2.06
N VAL A 154 0.27 -7.91 2.95
CA VAL A 154 1.45 -8.79 3.08
C VAL A 154 1.80 -9.05 4.55
N ALA A 155 2.19 -10.27 4.87
CA ALA A 155 2.75 -10.63 6.17
C ALA A 155 4.24 -11.01 6.04
N TYR A 156 4.99 -10.98 7.15
CA TYR A 156 6.40 -11.38 7.18
C TYR A 156 6.68 -12.16 8.47
N ASP A 157 7.28 -13.35 8.35
CA ASP A 157 7.53 -14.25 9.49
C ASP A 157 8.93 -14.14 10.11
N GLY A 158 9.83 -13.41 9.47
CA GLY A 158 11.26 -13.34 9.79
C GLY A 158 12.16 -13.89 8.67
N GLU A 159 11.60 -14.64 7.72
CA GLU A 159 12.33 -15.24 6.59
C GLU A 159 11.66 -14.92 5.25
N TYR A 160 10.33 -15.03 5.18
CA TYR A 160 9.53 -14.90 3.96
C TYR A 160 8.45 -13.81 4.06
N TYR A 161 8.19 -13.14 2.94
CA TYR A 161 7.04 -12.25 2.77
C TYR A 161 5.89 -13.00 2.09
N TYR A 162 4.72 -13.00 2.71
CA TYR A 162 3.52 -13.66 2.20
C TYR A 162 2.56 -12.59 1.68
N ALA A 163 2.62 -12.30 0.39
CA ALA A 163 1.76 -11.32 -0.28
C ALA A 163 0.46 -11.99 -0.72
N PHE A 164 -0.68 -11.47 -0.24
CA PHE A 164 -2.00 -11.99 -0.57
C PHE A 164 -2.69 -11.08 -1.59
N GLY A 165 -3.51 -11.65 -2.44
CA GLY A 165 -4.44 -10.93 -3.33
C GLY A 165 -5.73 -11.71 -3.56
N GLY A 166 -6.68 -11.14 -4.28
CA GLY A 166 -7.96 -11.76 -4.61
C GLY A 166 -9.00 -10.72 -5.02
N ALA A 167 -10.07 -11.13 -5.71
CA ALA A 167 -11.17 -10.28 -6.16
C ALA A 167 -12.49 -10.63 -5.44
N ASN A 168 -13.57 -9.98 -5.87
CA ASN A 168 -14.90 -10.19 -5.33
C ASN A 168 -15.40 -11.63 -5.55
N VAL A 169 -16.25 -12.10 -4.64
CA VAL A 169 -16.87 -13.45 -4.69
C VAL A 169 -17.50 -13.72 -6.06
N GLY A 170 -17.16 -14.86 -6.68
CA GLY A 170 -17.70 -15.29 -7.98
C GLY A 170 -16.67 -15.39 -9.12
N THR A 171 -15.37 -15.28 -8.80
CA THR A 171 -14.23 -15.42 -9.72
C THR A 171 -14.23 -16.71 -10.55
N GLU A 172 -13.77 -16.64 -11.81
CA GLU A 172 -13.65 -17.78 -12.72
C GLU A 172 -12.30 -18.50 -12.59
N THR A 173 -11.23 -17.77 -12.25
CA THR A 173 -9.84 -18.28 -12.34
C THR A 173 -9.19 -18.63 -11.00
N GLY A 174 -9.96 -18.60 -9.91
CA GLY A 174 -9.54 -19.01 -8.56
C GLY A 174 -9.80 -17.95 -7.50
N TRP A 175 -9.80 -18.39 -6.25
CA TRP A 175 -10.05 -17.55 -5.06
C TRP A 175 -8.75 -16.90 -4.57
N THR A 176 -8.79 -16.23 -3.40
CA THR A 176 -7.66 -15.52 -2.79
C THR A 176 -6.33 -16.28 -2.94
N GLY A 177 -5.37 -15.65 -3.59
CA GLY A 177 -4.03 -16.17 -3.82
C GLY A 177 -3.03 -15.73 -2.75
N VAL A 178 -1.92 -16.46 -2.69
CA VAL A 178 -0.75 -16.10 -1.89
C VAL A 178 0.54 -16.38 -2.67
N VAL A 179 1.38 -15.34 -2.75
CA VAL A 179 2.74 -15.38 -3.29
C VAL A 179 3.70 -15.27 -2.12
N ILE A 180 4.65 -16.20 -2.03
CA ILE A 180 5.71 -16.20 -1.01
C ILE A 180 6.99 -15.71 -1.65
N LEU A 181 7.53 -14.60 -1.13
CA LEU A 181 8.82 -14.05 -1.55
C LEU A 181 9.90 -14.38 -0.52
N ASP A 182 11.11 -14.67 -1.00
CA ASP A 182 12.31 -14.73 -0.15
C ASP A 182 12.81 -13.32 0.26
N GLY A 183 13.86 -13.27 1.09
CA GLY A 183 14.51 -12.02 1.49
C GLY A 183 15.21 -11.26 0.35
N GLY A 184 15.38 -11.86 -0.83
CA GLY A 184 15.82 -11.20 -2.06
C GLY A 184 14.67 -10.56 -2.87
N LEU A 185 13.43 -10.85 -2.49
CA LEU A 185 12.17 -10.56 -3.18
C LEU A 185 11.92 -11.41 -4.44
N ASN A 186 12.50 -12.61 -4.53
CA ASN A 186 12.19 -13.60 -5.55
C ASN A 186 10.97 -14.44 -5.13
N ILE A 187 10.13 -14.86 -6.08
CA ILE A 187 9.02 -15.79 -5.81
C ILE A 187 9.59 -17.18 -5.45
N ALA A 188 9.52 -17.52 -4.17
CA ALA A 188 9.94 -18.83 -3.64
C ALA A 188 8.83 -19.89 -3.76
N ALA A 189 7.57 -19.46 -3.64
CA ALA A 189 6.40 -20.34 -3.73
C ALA A 189 5.12 -19.57 -4.05
N MET A 190 4.11 -20.28 -4.58
CA MET A 190 2.78 -19.75 -4.87
C MET A 190 1.71 -20.78 -4.50
N ASN A 191 0.54 -20.31 -4.02
CA ASN A 191 -0.60 -21.15 -3.68
C ASN A 191 -1.90 -20.32 -3.62
N SER A 192 -3.04 -20.97 -3.38
CA SER A 192 -4.35 -20.33 -3.21
C SER A 192 -5.13 -20.88 -2.01
N LEU A 193 -6.00 -20.02 -1.47
CA LEU A 193 -6.90 -20.31 -0.37
C LEU A 193 -8.22 -20.89 -0.88
N ALA A 194 -8.98 -21.52 0.01
CA ALA A 194 -10.34 -21.95 -0.25
C ALA A 194 -11.33 -20.76 -0.23
N PRO A 195 -12.48 -20.85 -0.92
CA PRO A 195 -13.58 -19.89 -0.81
C PRO A 195 -14.26 -19.85 0.56
N TYR A 196 -13.99 -20.83 1.42
CA TYR A 196 -14.62 -21.01 2.72
C TYR A 196 -13.57 -21.25 3.80
N ASP A 197 -13.84 -20.76 5.00
CA ASP A 197 -13.10 -21.09 6.23
C ASP A 197 -13.49 -22.49 6.77
N ASP A 198 -12.88 -22.89 7.89
CA ASP A 198 -13.22 -24.13 8.61
C ASP A 198 -14.54 -24.08 9.41
N ALA A 199 -15.22 -22.93 9.46
CA ALA A 199 -16.57 -22.76 10.00
C ALA A 199 -17.68 -22.82 8.92
N GLY A 200 -17.32 -22.78 7.64
CA GLY A 200 -18.23 -22.76 6.49
C GLY A 200 -18.70 -21.36 6.05
N ASN A 201 -18.13 -20.27 6.57
CA ASN A 201 -18.39 -18.93 6.04
C ASN A 201 -17.70 -18.79 4.67
N GLN A 202 -18.39 -18.23 3.68
CA GLN A 202 -17.74 -17.82 2.43
C GLN A 202 -16.95 -16.54 2.67
N ILE A 203 -15.71 -16.47 2.18
CA ILE A 203 -14.77 -15.38 2.50
C ILE A 203 -14.33 -14.59 1.25
N ASN A 204 -14.51 -13.27 1.30
CA ASN A 204 -13.94 -12.31 0.34
C ASN A 204 -12.71 -11.61 0.95
N MET A 205 -11.62 -11.50 0.20
CA MET A 205 -10.39 -10.84 0.66
C MET A 205 -9.91 -9.70 -0.28
N TYR A 206 -10.67 -9.38 -1.33
CA TYR A 206 -10.43 -8.20 -2.16
C TYR A 206 -10.42 -6.95 -1.30
N ARG A 207 -9.34 -6.16 -1.34
CA ARG A 207 -9.25 -4.91 -0.56
C ARG A 207 -9.47 -5.10 0.96
N SER A 208 -9.31 -6.31 1.51
CA SER A 208 -9.43 -6.58 2.95
C SER A 208 -8.25 -6.08 3.80
N GLY A 209 -7.25 -5.45 3.16
CA GLY A 209 -6.22 -4.67 3.82
C GLY A 209 -5.08 -5.50 4.41
N PRO A 210 -4.41 -5.00 5.47
CA PRO A 210 -3.20 -5.61 6.00
C PRO A 210 -3.31 -7.09 6.39
N LYS A 211 -2.14 -7.73 6.43
CA LYS A 211 -1.94 -9.08 6.96
C LYS A 211 -0.93 -9.02 8.10
N GLN A 212 -1.14 -9.77 9.17
CA GLN A 212 -0.29 -9.73 10.36
C GLN A 212 0.22 -11.13 10.69
N TYR A 213 1.54 -11.30 10.82
CA TYR A 213 2.11 -12.57 11.27
C TYR A 213 2.22 -12.61 12.79
N SER A 214 1.74 -13.68 13.42
CA SER A 214 1.97 -13.96 14.83
C SER A 214 1.85 -15.46 15.12
N GLY A 215 2.77 -16.01 15.92
CA GLY A 215 2.67 -17.38 16.46
C GLY A 215 2.60 -18.52 15.42
N GLY A 216 3.18 -18.34 14.23
CA GLY A 216 3.07 -19.35 13.14
C GLY A 216 1.74 -19.30 12.38
N ARG A 217 0.98 -18.20 12.51
CA ARG A 217 -0.25 -17.92 11.76
C ARG A 217 -0.15 -16.54 11.12
N ILE A 218 -0.73 -16.39 9.93
CA ILE A 218 -0.94 -15.12 9.25
C ILE A 218 -2.41 -14.76 9.43
N TYR A 219 -2.66 -13.75 10.24
CA TYR A 219 -3.98 -13.19 10.47
C TYR A 219 -4.37 -12.22 9.35
N THR A 220 -5.64 -12.26 8.96
CA THR A 220 -6.21 -11.41 7.91
C THR A 220 -7.68 -11.13 8.19
N LEU A 221 -8.19 -10.02 7.68
CA LEU A 221 -9.62 -9.83 7.54
C LEU A 221 -10.15 -10.52 6.27
N ALA A 222 -11.38 -10.99 6.35
CA ALA A 222 -12.22 -11.37 5.21
C ALA A 222 -13.66 -10.91 5.46
N TYR A 223 -14.50 -10.86 4.44
CA TYR A 223 -15.88 -10.39 4.57
C TYR A 223 -16.88 -11.13 3.68
N ASN A 224 -18.17 -11.04 4.03
CA ASN A 224 -19.28 -11.50 3.20
C ASN A 224 -20.50 -10.61 3.39
N GLY A 225 -20.88 -9.86 2.35
CA GLY A 225 -21.84 -8.77 2.46
C GLY A 225 -21.39 -7.78 3.54
N PRO A 226 -22.21 -7.51 4.57
CA PRO A 226 -21.86 -6.62 5.68
C PRO A 226 -21.12 -7.32 6.85
N ASN A 227 -20.92 -8.64 6.78
CA ASN A 227 -20.18 -9.37 7.81
C ASN A 227 -18.67 -9.24 7.58
N LEU A 228 -17.93 -8.91 8.64
CA LEU A 228 -16.47 -8.87 8.67
C LEU A 228 -15.96 -9.91 9.66
N TYR A 229 -14.98 -10.69 9.23
CA TYR A 229 -14.42 -11.82 9.96
C TYR A 229 -12.90 -11.64 10.12
N LEU A 230 -12.35 -12.20 11.20
CA LEU A 230 -10.93 -12.41 11.39
C LEU A 230 -10.62 -13.87 11.07
N GLU A 231 -9.81 -14.06 10.04
CA GLU A 231 -9.32 -15.35 9.58
C GLU A 231 -7.83 -15.51 9.94
N SER A 232 -7.32 -16.74 9.90
CA SER A 232 -5.88 -16.93 9.77
C SER A 232 -5.46 -18.13 8.92
N VAL A 233 -4.23 -18.07 8.40
CA VAL A 233 -3.59 -19.14 7.64
C VAL A 233 -2.33 -19.60 8.36
N LYS A 234 -2.19 -20.92 8.57
CA LYS A 234 -1.02 -21.51 9.24
C LYS A 234 0.22 -21.51 8.34
N THR A 235 1.39 -21.15 8.89
CA THR A 235 2.69 -21.26 8.22
C THR A 235 3.42 -22.57 8.58
N PRO A 236 4.40 -23.04 7.77
CA PRO A 236 4.74 -22.56 6.43
C PRO A 236 3.67 -22.97 5.40
N ILE A 237 3.37 -22.06 4.48
CA ILE A 237 2.49 -22.34 3.35
C ILE A 237 3.27 -23.16 2.31
N ARG A 238 2.70 -24.28 1.87
CA ARG A 238 3.34 -25.16 0.87
C ARG A 238 3.27 -24.53 -0.52
N ASN A 239 4.30 -24.76 -1.33
CA ASN A 239 4.27 -24.39 -2.75
C ASN A 239 3.34 -25.34 -3.53
N ALA A 240 2.38 -24.79 -4.28
CA ALA A 240 1.56 -25.52 -5.24
C ALA A 240 2.03 -25.31 -6.70
N GLY A 241 2.97 -24.39 -6.92
CA GLY A 241 3.52 -24.05 -8.25
C GLY A 241 2.61 -23.16 -9.10
N THR A 242 1.34 -22.99 -8.73
CA THR A 242 0.36 -22.08 -9.35
C THR A 242 -0.62 -21.56 -8.29
N ILE A 243 -1.37 -20.52 -8.64
CA ILE A 243 -2.48 -19.96 -7.87
C ILE A 243 -3.82 -20.27 -8.57
N CYS A 244 -3.82 -20.17 -9.90
CA CYS A 244 -5.01 -20.26 -10.72
C CYS A 244 -5.63 -21.65 -10.72
N PHE A 245 -6.97 -21.69 -10.79
CA PHE A 245 -7.77 -22.92 -10.91
C PHE A 245 -7.56 -23.94 -9.77
N GLN A 246 -7.06 -23.49 -8.61
CA GLN A 246 -6.83 -24.31 -7.42
C GLN A 246 -7.39 -23.61 -6.18
N ALA A 247 -7.58 -24.39 -5.11
CA ALA A 247 -8.05 -23.92 -3.80
C ALA A 247 -7.53 -24.90 -2.73
N ASN A 248 -6.29 -24.71 -2.26
CA ASN A 248 -5.55 -25.75 -1.54
C ASN A 248 -5.44 -25.52 -0.02
N ILE A 249 -5.75 -24.31 0.46
CA ILE A 249 -5.57 -23.90 1.85
C ILE A 249 -6.91 -23.40 2.41
N ALA A 250 -7.58 -24.20 3.23
CA ALA A 250 -8.68 -23.67 4.05
C ALA A 250 -8.09 -22.74 5.14
N PRO A 251 -8.53 -21.47 5.24
CA PRO A 251 -8.25 -20.63 6.39
C PRO A 251 -9.02 -21.12 7.62
N SER A 252 -8.55 -20.75 8.80
CA SER A 252 -9.30 -20.93 10.04
C SER A 252 -10.04 -19.68 10.44
N PHE A 253 -11.30 -19.85 10.81
CA PHE A 253 -12.11 -18.83 11.45
C PHE A 253 -11.58 -18.53 12.86
N GLU A 254 -11.19 -17.28 13.13
CA GLU A 254 -10.72 -16.85 14.46
C GLU A 254 -11.79 -16.07 15.22
N ALA A 255 -12.50 -15.13 14.56
CA ALA A 255 -13.54 -14.32 15.19
C ALA A 255 -14.53 -13.66 14.21
N TYR A 256 -15.74 -13.38 14.69
CA TYR A 256 -16.68 -12.45 14.06
C TYR A 256 -16.39 -11.03 14.54
N VAL A 257 -16.10 -10.10 13.62
CA VAL A 257 -15.66 -8.74 13.96
C VAL A 257 -16.80 -7.72 13.87
N ALA A 258 -17.62 -7.81 12.84
CA ALA A 258 -18.71 -6.86 12.59
C ALA A 258 -19.82 -7.45 11.73
N GLY A 259 -21.03 -6.90 11.86
CA GLY A 259 -22.19 -7.16 10.98
C GLY A 259 -22.69 -5.92 10.24
N ASP A 260 -21.96 -4.81 10.34
CA ASP A 260 -22.27 -3.51 9.77
C ASP A 260 -21.17 -2.99 8.82
N PHE A 261 -20.21 -3.83 8.40
CA PHE A 261 -19.10 -3.44 7.56
C PHE A 261 -19.55 -2.98 6.16
N ASN A 262 -18.94 -1.90 5.66
CA ASN A 262 -19.15 -1.38 4.33
C ASN A 262 -17.85 -1.47 3.50
N PRO A 263 -17.80 -2.34 2.46
CA PRO A 263 -16.59 -2.58 1.67
C PRO A 263 -16.21 -1.45 0.70
N SER A 264 -16.84 -0.26 0.77
CA SER A 264 -16.33 0.91 0.02
C SER A 264 -14.93 1.31 0.51
N ALA A 265 -14.65 1.19 1.81
CA ALA A 265 -13.36 1.47 2.42
C ALA A 265 -12.55 0.20 2.71
N ILE A 266 -11.21 0.31 2.64
CA ILE A 266 -10.29 -0.75 3.05
C ILE A 266 -10.24 -0.80 4.59
N PRO A 267 -10.61 -1.93 5.24
CA PRO A 267 -10.45 -2.09 6.68
C PRO A 267 -8.98 -2.35 7.04
N VAL A 268 -8.62 -2.11 8.30
CA VAL A 268 -7.25 -2.21 8.80
C VAL A 268 -7.17 -3.18 9.97
N LEU A 269 -6.43 -4.27 9.78
CA LEU A 269 -5.95 -5.13 10.86
C LEU A 269 -4.61 -4.59 11.36
N ALA A 270 -4.56 -4.13 12.61
CA ALA A 270 -3.35 -3.62 13.24
C ALA A 270 -2.50 -4.76 13.87
N PRO A 271 -1.22 -4.52 14.21
CA PRO A 271 -0.30 -5.56 14.71
C PRO A 271 -0.71 -6.21 16.05
N ASP A 272 -1.57 -5.56 16.83
CA ASP A 272 -2.17 -6.08 18.07
C ASP A 272 -3.46 -6.90 17.82
N LEU A 273 -3.85 -7.05 16.55
CA LEU A 273 -5.11 -7.60 16.07
C LEU A 273 -6.36 -6.77 16.44
N SER A 274 -6.19 -5.48 16.76
CA SER A 274 -7.30 -4.51 16.73
C SER A 274 -7.71 -4.24 15.27
N VAL A 275 -8.99 -3.92 15.04
CA VAL A 275 -9.58 -3.79 13.71
C VAL A 275 -10.31 -2.47 13.53
N ALA A 276 -9.88 -1.66 12.56
CA ALA A 276 -10.57 -0.44 12.16
C ALA A 276 -11.31 -0.64 10.83
N TYR A 277 -12.62 -0.37 10.79
CA TYR A 277 -13.48 -0.61 9.63
C TYR A 277 -14.53 0.50 9.46
N PHE A 278 -14.97 0.73 8.22
CA PHE A 278 -16.06 1.67 7.92
C PHE A 278 -17.41 0.94 7.94
N ASN A 279 -18.45 1.57 8.50
CA ASN A 279 -19.81 1.00 8.56
C ASN A 279 -20.86 1.75 7.74
N GLY A 280 -20.44 2.55 6.76
CA GLY A 280 -21.36 3.41 6.00
C GLY A 280 -21.77 4.72 6.70
N LYS A 281 -21.27 4.97 7.93
CA LYS A 281 -21.49 6.24 8.65
C LYS A 281 -20.28 6.70 9.47
N SER A 282 -19.59 5.78 10.14
CA SER A 282 -18.40 6.03 10.94
C SER A 282 -17.30 5.03 10.58
N VAL A 283 -16.04 5.39 10.86
CA VAL A 283 -14.98 4.40 11.04
C VAL A 283 -14.98 3.98 12.50
N ILE A 284 -15.24 2.70 12.75
CA ILE A 284 -15.23 2.06 14.06
C ILE A 284 -13.88 1.38 14.24
N TRP A 285 -13.19 1.63 15.34
CA TRP A 285 -11.99 0.89 15.72
C TRP A 285 -12.30 0.03 16.95
N ARG A 286 -12.12 -1.29 16.81
CA ARG A 286 -12.32 -2.27 17.87
C ARG A 286 -11.00 -2.86 18.36
N GLY A 287 -10.91 -3.11 19.65
CA GLY A 287 -9.89 -3.98 20.24
C GLY A 287 -10.09 -5.43 19.80
N ARG A 288 -9.07 -6.26 20.03
CA ARG A 288 -9.08 -7.70 19.68
C ARG A 288 -10.28 -8.45 20.28
N GLU A 289 -10.69 -8.06 21.49
CA GLU A 289 -11.81 -8.68 22.22
C GLU A 289 -13.18 -8.08 21.85
N GLY A 290 -13.24 -7.24 20.79
CA GLY A 290 -14.46 -6.70 20.20
C GLY A 290 -15.00 -5.41 20.83
N ASP A 291 -14.36 -4.93 21.90
CA ASP A 291 -14.61 -3.63 22.52
C ASP A 291 -14.35 -2.47 21.54
N VAL A 292 -15.09 -1.37 21.64
CA VAL A 292 -14.90 -0.20 20.76
C VAL A 292 -13.92 0.77 21.39
N ILE A 293 -12.76 0.93 20.77
CA ILE A 293 -11.70 1.87 21.15
C ILE A 293 -12.08 3.29 20.72
N ASP A 294 -12.54 3.45 19.47
CA ASP A 294 -12.87 4.75 18.88
C ASP A 294 -13.97 4.63 17.80
N SER A 295 -14.64 5.74 17.50
CA SER A 295 -15.70 5.85 16.48
C SER A 295 -15.67 7.24 15.83
N VAL A 296 -15.03 7.34 14.68
CA VAL A 296 -14.82 8.59 13.94
C VAL A 296 -15.96 8.81 12.93
N PRO A 297 -16.85 9.82 13.10
CA PRO A 297 -17.96 10.06 12.17
C PRO A 297 -17.46 10.56 10.80
N ILE A 298 -18.00 10.00 9.73
CA ILE A 298 -17.67 10.40 8.35
C ILE A 298 -18.69 11.44 7.85
N PRO A 299 -18.26 12.67 7.47
CA PRO A 299 -19.18 13.74 7.07
C PRO A 299 -19.79 13.50 5.68
N ASN A 300 -19.07 12.85 4.76
CA ASN A 300 -19.57 12.46 3.45
C ASN A 300 -19.37 10.95 3.21
N PRO A 301 -20.31 10.09 3.67
CA PRO A 301 -20.22 8.63 3.52
C PRO A 301 -20.24 8.10 2.09
N ALA A 302 -20.62 8.92 1.09
CA ALA A 302 -20.58 8.58 -0.33
C ALA A 302 -19.24 8.93 -0.98
N GLY A 303 -18.43 9.78 -0.33
CA GLY A 303 -17.06 10.07 -0.72
C GLY A 303 -16.08 9.01 -0.20
N ASN A 304 -14.89 8.97 -0.78
CA ASN A 304 -13.85 8.00 -0.42
C ASN A 304 -13.48 8.11 1.07
N VAL A 305 -13.38 6.97 1.76
CA VAL A 305 -12.97 6.88 3.17
C VAL A 305 -11.66 6.10 3.25
N PHE A 306 -10.67 6.69 3.90
CA PHE A 306 -9.34 6.15 4.05
C PHE A 306 -9.07 5.84 5.52
N ILE A 307 -8.60 4.62 5.79
CA ILE A 307 -8.25 4.13 7.13
C ILE A 307 -6.78 3.70 7.11
N LYS A 308 -6.01 4.09 8.13
CA LYS A 308 -4.65 3.62 8.42
C LYS A 308 -4.48 3.53 9.95
N VAL A 309 -3.64 2.61 10.42
CA VAL A 309 -3.19 2.55 11.82
C VAL A 309 -1.67 2.53 11.82
N LYS A 310 -1.05 3.39 12.63
CA LYS A 310 0.41 3.52 12.73
C LYS A 310 0.78 3.76 14.19
N GLY A 311 1.71 2.97 14.74
CA GLY A 311 2.26 3.19 16.08
C GLY A 311 1.26 3.09 17.24
N GLY A 312 0.11 2.44 17.05
CA GLY A 312 -0.98 2.40 18.03
C GLY A 312 -1.94 3.59 17.95
N GLU A 313 -1.94 4.33 16.84
CA GLU A 313 -2.80 5.50 16.60
C GLU A 313 -3.59 5.36 15.30
N LEU A 314 -4.87 5.76 15.33
CA LEU A 314 -5.81 5.66 14.22
C LEU A 314 -5.80 6.93 13.36
N PHE A 315 -5.65 6.75 12.06
CA PHE A 315 -5.72 7.81 11.06
C PHE A 315 -6.92 7.57 10.16
N VAL A 316 -7.82 8.56 10.10
CA VAL A 316 -9.03 8.51 9.28
C VAL A 316 -9.10 9.76 8.42
N ALA A 317 -9.42 9.59 7.15
CA ALA A 317 -9.71 10.70 6.25
C ALA A 317 -10.90 10.41 5.33
N ASN A 318 -11.56 11.47 4.85
CA ASN A 318 -12.70 11.40 3.94
C ASN A 318 -12.57 12.46 2.84
N GLN A 319 -12.85 12.08 1.60
CA GLN A 319 -12.93 13.00 0.47
C GLN A 319 -14.37 13.56 0.37
N ASP A 320 -14.54 14.83 0.70
CA ASP A 320 -15.82 15.53 0.68
C ASP A 320 -15.88 16.49 -0.51
N GLY A 321 -16.25 15.94 -1.68
CA GLY A 321 -16.25 16.66 -2.94
C GLY A 321 -14.86 17.24 -3.27
N GLY A 322 -14.74 18.57 -3.27
CA GLY A 322 -13.49 19.30 -3.51
C GLY A 322 -12.64 19.59 -2.26
N VAL A 323 -12.93 18.94 -1.13
CA VAL A 323 -12.18 19.08 0.13
C VAL A 323 -11.75 17.72 0.64
N PHE A 324 -10.45 17.52 0.84
CA PHE A 324 -9.89 16.36 1.52
C PHE A 324 -9.82 16.64 3.03
N LYS A 325 -10.45 15.79 3.84
CA LYS A 325 -10.59 15.99 5.29
C LYS A 325 -9.88 14.88 6.04
N VAL A 326 -8.82 15.21 6.77
CA VAL A 326 -8.30 14.34 7.83
C VAL A 326 -9.17 14.56 9.06
N LEU A 327 -9.69 13.48 9.63
CA LEU A 327 -10.66 13.48 10.73
C LEU A 327 -10.02 13.03 12.04
N ALA A 328 -9.10 12.07 11.98
CA ALA A 328 -8.32 11.56 13.10
C ALA A 328 -6.85 11.35 12.69
N PRO A 329 -5.87 11.47 13.61
CA PRO A 329 -6.03 11.81 15.03
C PRO A 329 -6.27 13.31 15.29
N THR A 330 -5.78 14.19 14.41
CA THR A 330 -6.02 15.64 14.47
C THR A 330 -6.79 16.09 13.25
N ALA A 331 -7.98 16.68 13.45
CA ALA A 331 -8.82 17.16 12.36
C ALA A 331 -8.15 18.29 11.56
N ARG A 332 -8.05 18.14 10.23
CA ARG A 332 -7.47 19.10 9.29
C ARG A 332 -8.20 19.03 7.93
N GLU A 333 -8.59 20.17 7.37
CA GLU A 333 -9.20 20.24 6.04
C GLU A 333 -8.24 20.83 5.00
N PHE A 334 -8.24 20.27 3.80
CA PHE A 334 -7.41 20.69 2.68
C PHE A 334 -8.25 20.84 1.41
N LYS A 335 -8.14 21.98 0.72
CA LYS A 335 -8.81 22.17 -0.58
C LYS A 335 -8.10 21.34 -1.65
N GLY A 336 -8.84 20.45 -2.31
CA GLY A 336 -8.31 19.54 -3.32
C GLY A 336 -8.78 18.10 -3.15
N LEU A 337 -8.01 17.17 -3.73
CA LEU A 337 -8.17 15.73 -3.54
C LEU A 337 -7.02 15.18 -2.69
N GLY A 338 -7.19 14.04 -2.02
CA GLY A 338 -6.08 13.43 -1.28
C GLY A 338 -6.28 12.00 -0.83
N PHE A 339 -5.27 11.48 -0.12
CA PHE A 339 -5.28 10.21 0.59
C PHE A 339 -4.36 10.27 1.83
N ILE A 340 -4.45 9.26 2.71
CA ILE A 340 -3.50 9.07 3.84
C ILE A 340 -2.62 7.85 3.66
N ASP A 341 -1.36 7.99 4.07
CA ASP A 341 -0.25 7.05 3.87
C ASP A 341 0.08 6.27 5.17
N TRP A 342 0.64 5.06 5.06
CA TRP A 342 1.03 4.23 6.22
C TRP A 342 2.06 4.88 7.16
N ARG A 343 2.82 5.88 6.69
CA ARG A 343 3.76 6.66 7.51
C ARG A 343 3.10 7.85 8.22
N GLY A 344 1.78 8.04 8.09
CA GLY A 344 1.03 9.11 8.75
C GLY A 344 1.11 10.47 8.02
N TYR A 345 1.33 10.45 6.71
CA TYR A 345 1.23 11.63 5.85
C TYR A 345 -0.16 11.75 5.23
N ALA A 346 -0.64 12.98 5.08
CA ALA A 346 -1.68 13.35 4.15
C ALA A 346 -1.02 13.76 2.82
N VAL A 347 -1.45 13.18 1.71
CA VAL A 347 -1.03 13.60 0.36
C VAL A 347 -2.18 14.37 -0.28
N VAL A 348 -1.91 15.62 -0.66
CA VAL A 348 -2.93 16.60 -1.09
C VAL A 348 -2.60 17.15 -2.48
N PHE A 349 -3.49 16.94 -3.43
CA PHE A 349 -3.45 17.49 -4.79
C PHE A 349 -4.33 18.75 -4.86
N GLU A 350 -3.76 19.93 -5.16
CA GLU A 350 -4.52 21.18 -5.34
C GLU A 350 -5.66 21.01 -6.39
N SER A 351 -5.39 20.23 -7.43
CA SER A 351 -6.35 19.63 -8.37
C SER A 351 -5.63 18.58 -9.24
N LEU A 352 -6.34 17.84 -10.08
CA LEU A 352 -5.74 16.95 -11.09
C LEU A 352 -5.35 17.68 -12.41
N ARG A 353 -4.99 18.96 -12.35
CA ARG A 353 -4.60 19.75 -13.54
C ARG A 353 -3.08 19.82 -13.67
N ALA A 354 -2.57 19.92 -14.91
CA ALA A 354 -1.16 20.19 -15.19
C ALA A 354 -0.66 21.41 -14.40
N GLY A 355 0.52 21.28 -13.79
CA GLY A 355 1.15 22.29 -12.93
C GLY A 355 0.60 22.39 -11.50
N ALA A 356 -0.53 21.73 -11.16
CA ALA A 356 -1.07 21.74 -9.80
C ALA A 356 -0.09 21.09 -8.81
N ARG A 357 0.01 21.65 -7.60
CA ARG A 357 0.89 21.12 -6.55
C ARG A 357 0.31 19.85 -5.93
N VAL A 358 1.21 18.94 -5.60
CA VAL A 358 0.99 17.80 -4.73
C VAL A 358 1.83 18.02 -3.47
N SER A 359 1.20 17.98 -2.30
CA SER A 359 1.84 18.27 -1.01
C SER A 359 1.80 17.03 -0.13
N ILE A 360 2.95 16.64 0.41
CA ILE A 360 3.06 15.58 1.42
C ILE A 360 3.17 16.28 2.78
N ILE A 361 2.22 16.01 3.69
CA ILE A 361 2.02 16.78 4.92
C ILE A 361 1.96 15.82 6.11
N PRO A 362 2.85 15.94 7.13
CA PRO A 362 2.72 15.18 8.37
C PRO A 362 1.38 15.47 9.05
N ILE A 363 0.61 14.43 9.39
CA ILE A 363 -0.67 14.60 10.11
C ILE A 363 -0.47 14.93 11.60
N ILE A 364 0.72 14.59 12.12
CA ILE A 364 1.22 14.91 13.45
C ILE A 364 2.42 15.83 13.27
#